data_AF-A4XE95-F1
#
_entry.id   AF-A4XE95-F1
#
_cell.length_a   1.000
_cell.length_b   1.000
_cell.length_c   1.000
_cell.angle_alpha   90.00
_cell.angle_beta   90.00
_cell.angle_gamma   90.00
#
_symmetry.space_group_name_H-M   'P 1'
#
loop_
_entity.id
_entity.type
_entity.pdbx_description
1 polymer ?
#
loop_
_entity_poly.entity_id
_entity_poly.type
_entity_poly.pdbx_seq_one_letter_code
_entity_poly.pdbx_strand_id
1 'polypeptide(L)'
;MRPDTIAAWTQLYAAVGLLAGICSGCALLKTIFDIRAGTIAPPSGSGLRWWLWFPKVWLHFQLSYLCGFPCILAIAILYAHYIGFAEFVPS
;
A
#
# COMPACT_ATOMS: atom_id res chain seq x y z
N MET A 1 11.12 -25.29 -11.52
CA MET A 1 9.75 -24.71 -11.45
C MET A 1 9.09 -24.86 -12.82
N ARG A 2 7.87 -25.39 -12.88
CA ARG A 2 7.11 -25.50 -14.13
C ARG A 2 6.72 -24.10 -14.64
N PRO A 3 6.55 -23.90 -15.95
CA PRO A 3 6.12 -22.60 -16.50
C PRO A 3 4.80 -22.11 -15.90
N ASP A 4 3.89 -23.04 -15.56
CA ASP A 4 2.61 -22.75 -14.91
C ASP A 4 2.80 -22.12 -13.50
N THR A 5 3.76 -22.63 -12.73
CA THR A 5 4.13 -22.10 -11.41
C THR A 5 4.64 -20.66 -11.51
N ILE A 6 5.49 -20.37 -12.51
CA ILE A 6 6.04 -19.03 -12.72
C ILE A 6 4.94 -18.04 -13.12
N ALA A 7 4.00 -18.47 -13.96
CA ALA A 7 2.84 -17.66 -14.34
C ALA A 7 1.95 -17.32 -13.14
N ALA A 8 1.65 -18.30 -12.27
CA ALA A 8 0.85 -18.10 -11.06
C ALA A 8 1.49 -17.11 -10.09
N TRP A 9 2.80 -17.22 -9.84
CA TRP A 9 3.55 -16.23 -9.04
C TRP A 9 3.52 -14.83 -9.65
N THR A 10 3.70 -14.73 -10.98
CA THR A 10 3.73 -13.46 -11.68
C THR A 10 2.37 -12.74 -11.58
N GLN A 11 1.28 -13.47 -11.77
CA GLN A 11 -0.07 -12.93 -11.64
C GLN A 11 -0.40 -12.50 -10.20
N LEU A 12 0.02 -13.29 -9.20
CA LEU A 12 -0.12 -12.91 -7.79
C LEU A 12 0.63 -11.61 -7.48
N TYR A 13 1.91 -11.51 -7.88
CA TYR A 13 2.70 -10.29 -7.67
C TYR A 13 2.13 -9.08 -8.42
N ALA A 14 1.65 -9.28 -9.64
CA ALA A 14 1.02 -8.21 -10.43
C ALA A 14 -0.27 -7.71 -9.74
N ALA A 15 -1.13 -8.61 -9.27
CA ALA A 15 -2.36 -8.25 -8.56
C ALA A 15 -2.08 -7.52 -7.24
N VAL A 16 -1.15 -8.05 -6.43
CA VAL A 16 -0.73 -7.42 -5.17
C VAL A 16 -0.09 -6.07 -5.43
N GLY A 17 0.79 -5.96 -6.43
CA GLY A 17 1.48 -4.72 -6.79
C GLY A 17 0.53 -3.64 -7.29
N LEU A 18 -0.45 -3.99 -8.14
CA LEU A 18 -1.45 -3.06 -8.63
C LEU A 18 -2.31 -2.51 -7.48
N LEU A 19 -2.70 -3.38 -6.55
CA LEU A 19 -3.53 -3.00 -5.42
C LEU A 19 -2.77 -2.18 -4.37
N ALA A 20 -1.49 -2.51 -4.13
CA ALA A 20 -0.58 -1.68 -3.37
C ALA A 20 -0.41 -0.30 -4.01
N GLY A 21 -0.29 -0.24 -5.34
CA GLY A 21 -0.28 0.99 -6.12
C GLY A 21 -1.54 1.84 -5.88
N ILE A 22 -2.72 1.24 -6.01
CA ILE A 22 -4.00 1.93 -5.75
C ILE A 22 -4.09 2.41 -4.30
N CYS A 23 -3.75 1.58 -3.32
CA CYS A 23 -3.77 1.96 -1.91
C CYS A 23 -2.81 3.12 -1.61
N SER A 24 -1.59 3.08 -2.18
CA SER A 24 -0.63 4.18 -2.04
C SER A 24 -1.13 5.46 -2.69
N GLY A 25 -1.77 5.38 -3.87
CA GLY A 25 -2.38 6.52 -4.54
C GLY A 25 -3.52 7.14 -3.73
N CYS A 26 -4.43 6.33 -3.20
CA CYS A 26 -5.53 6.80 -2.34
C CYS A 26 -5.00 7.44 -1.03
N ALA A 27 -4.00 6.83 -0.39
CA ALA A 27 -3.37 7.38 0.80
C ALA A 27 -2.65 8.71 0.51
N LEU A 28 -1.99 8.84 -0.65
CA LEU A 28 -1.36 10.07 -1.09
C LEU A 28 -2.40 11.17 -1.35
N LEU A 29 -3.46 10.87 -2.10
CA LEU A 29 -4.56 11.78 -2.38
C LEU A 29 -5.21 12.28 -1.09
N LYS A 30 -5.47 11.39 -0.13
CA LYS A 30 -6.02 11.78 1.17
C LYS A 30 -5.05 12.65 1.96
N THR A 31 -3.76 12.33 1.96
CA THR A 31 -2.74 13.15 2.63
C THR A 31 -2.65 14.55 2.01
N ILE A 32 -2.68 14.66 0.67
CA ILE A 32 -2.72 15.94 -0.04
C ILE A 32 -3.99 16.71 0.30
N PHE A 33 -5.14 16.04 0.35
CA PHE A 33 -6.41 16.64 0.73
C PHE A 33 -6.37 17.18 2.17
N ASP A 34 -5.88 16.40 3.13
CA ASP A 34 -5.77 16.80 4.54
C ASP A 34 -4.76 17.95 4.74
N ILE A 35 -3.71 18.03 3.90
CA ILE A 35 -2.80 19.20 3.85
C ILE A 35 -3.52 20.43 3.30
N ARG A 36 -4.25 20.29 2.18
CA ARG A 36 -4.99 21.40 1.55
C ARG A 36 -6.15 21.90 2.41
N ALA A 37 -6.81 21.01 3.13
CA ALA A 37 -7.87 21.33 4.08
C ALA A 37 -7.35 22.00 5.37
N GLY A 38 -6.03 22.10 5.54
CA GLY A 38 -5.41 22.71 6.72
C GLY A 38 -5.44 21.83 7.97
N THR A 39 -5.91 20.58 7.87
CA THR A 39 -5.86 19.59 8.95
C THR A 39 -4.41 19.28 9.33
N ILE A 40 -3.51 19.29 8.34
CA ILE A 40 -2.06 19.22 8.52
C ILE A 40 -1.45 20.54 8.02
N ALA A 41 -1.51 21.57 8.86
CA ALA A 41 -0.99 22.89 8.51
C ALA A 41 0.55 22.86 8.30
N PRO A 42 1.07 23.42 7.19
CA PRO A 42 2.51 23.58 7.00
C PRO A 42 3.05 24.59 8.03
N PRO A 43 4.16 24.28 8.73
CA PRO A 43 4.66 25.15 9.78
C PRO A 43 5.23 26.45 9.19
N SER A 44 4.80 27.59 9.74
CA SER A 44 5.42 28.89 9.47
C SER A 44 6.61 29.14 10.40
N GLY A 45 7.78 29.43 9.83
CA GLY A 45 8.87 30.15 10.50
C GLY A 45 9.90 29.38 11.34
N SER A 46 9.98 28.04 11.30
CA SER A 46 11.06 27.32 12.02
C SER A 46 11.46 26.00 11.34
N GLY A 47 12.77 25.83 11.07
CA GLY A 47 13.32 24.62 10.45
C GLY A 47 13.08 23.34 11.28
N LEU A 48 13.08 23.45 12.61
CA LEU A 48 12.78 22.32 13.51
C LEU A 48 11.32 21.86 13.39
N ARG A 49 10.37 22.80 13.23
CA ARG A 49 8.96 22.46 12.99
C ARG A 49 8.76 21.79 11.64
N TRP A 50 9.53 22.19 10.63
CA TRP A 50 9.52 21.54 9.32
C TRP A 50 10.06 20.10 9.40
N TRP A 51 11.14 19.90 10.15
CA TRP A 51 11.72 18.57 10.39
C TRP A 51 10.76 17.64 11.16
N LEU A 52 9.98 18.15 12.12
CA LEU A 52 8.96 17.38 12.84
C LEU A 52 7.65 17.18 12.04
N TRP A 53 7.39 18.04 11.06
CA TRP A 53 6.22 17.96 10.20
C TRP A 53 6.32 16.81 9.19
N PHE A 54 7.51 16.61 8.62
CA PHE A 54 7.76 15.52 7.67
C PHE A 54 7.43 14.10 8.22
N PRO A 55 7.93 13.66 9.39
CA PRO A 55 7.59 12.36 9.95
C PRO A 55 6.11 12.26 10.35
N LYS A 56 5.45 13.37 10.69
CA LYS A 56 4.02 13.39 11.00
C LYS A 56 3.16 13.16 9.74
N VAL A 57 3.50 13.81 8.63
CA VAL A 57 2.87 13.56 7.32
C VAL A 57 3.14 12.13 6.86
N TRP A 58 4.37 11.65 7.06
CA TRP A 58 4.76 10.28 6.73
C TRP A 58 3.96 9.24 7.55
N LEU A 59 3.81 9.43 8.86
CA LEU A 59 2.98 8.57 9.71
C LEU A 59 1.52 8.56 9.27
N HIS A 60 0.98 9.71 8.90
CA HIS A 60 -0.41 9.82 8.41
C HIS A 60 -0.62 9.08 7.08
N PHE A 61 0.37 9.16 6.19
CA PHE A 61 0.42 8.39 4.95
C PHE A 61 0.50 6.88 5.24
N GLN A 62 1.38 6.45 6.15
CA GLN A 62 1.53 5.04 6.53
C GLN A 62 0.25 4.48 7.17
N LEU A 63 -0.40 5.23 8.07
CA LEU A 63 -1.68 4.83 8.68
C LEU A 63 -2.80 4.72 7.63
N SER A 64 -2.87 5.68 6.70
CA SER A 64 -3.85 5.63 5.60
C SER A 64 -3.60 4.45 4.65
N TYR A 65 -2.34 4.13 4.40
CA TYR A 65 -1.93 2.96 3.62
C TYR A 65 -2.27 1.63 4.33
N LEU A 66 -2.01 1.54 5.64
CA LEU A 66 -2.37 0.40 6.48
C LEU A 66 -3.89 0.16 6.57
N CYS A 67 -4.69 1.21 6.43
CA CYS A 67 -6.15 1.07 6.36
C CYS A 67 -6.63 0.40 5.05
N GLY A 68 -5.84 0.51 3.97
CA GLY A 68 -6.08 -0.22 2.71
C GLY A 68 -5.48 -1.64 2.67
N PHE A 69 -4.53 -1.94 3.56
CA PHE A 69 -3.93 -3.26 3.73
C PHE A 69 -4.91 -4.45 3.88
N PRO A 70 -6.02 -4.36 4.64
CA PRO A 70 -6.97 -5.47 4.73
C PRO A 70 -7.57 -5.87 3.37
N CYS A 71 -7.73 -4.92 2.44
CA CYS A 71 -8.19 -5.23 1.08
C CYS A 71 -7.11 -5.98 0.27
N ILE A 72 -5.83 -5.62 0.47
CA ILE A 72 -4.69 -6.31 -0.17
C ILE A 72 -4.57 -7.74 0.33
N LEU A 73 -4.65 -7.92 1.64
CA LEU A 73 -4.59 -9.23 2.27
C LEU A 73 -5.76 -10.12 1.84
N ALA A 74 -6.98 -9.57 1.78
CA ALA A 74 -8.17 -10.32 1.37
C ALA A 74 -8.06 -10.83 -0.08
N ILE A 75 -7.58 -10.01 -1.01
CA ILE A 75 -7.42 -10.39 -2.42
C ILE A 75 -6.29 -11.42 -2.57
N ALA A 76 -5.18 -11.27 -1.83
CA ALA A 76 -4.10 -12.25 -1.84
C ALA A 76 -4.57 -13.62 -1.32
N ILE A 77 -5.36 -13.64 -0.23
CA ILE A 77 -5.93 -14.87 0.33
C ILE A 77 -6.94 -15.49 -0.63
N LEU A 78 -7.83 -14.70 -1.24
CA LEU A 78 -8.82 -15.20 -2.19
C LEU A 78 -8.15 -15.80 -3.44
N TYR A 79 -7.09 -15.17 -3.94
CA TYR A 79 -6.33 -15.67 -5.07
C TYR A 79 -5.60 -16.99 -4.75
N ALA A 80 -4.95 -17.05 -3.58
CA ALA A 80 -4.32 -18.27 -3.09
C ALA A 80 -5.34 -19.40 -2.85
N HIS A 81 -6.56 -19.06 -2.42
CA HIS A 81 -7.66 -20.01 -2.29
C HIS A 81 -8.14 -20.54 -3.65
N TYR A 82 -8.28 -19.68 -4.66
CA TYR A 82 -8.77 -20.07 -5.99
C TYR A 82 -7.78 -20.87 -6.83
N ILE A 83 -6.49 -20.55 -6.76
CA ILE A 83 -5.43 -21.28 -7.50
C ILE A 83 -4.97 -22.52 -6.73
N GLY A 84 -5.17 -22.54 -5.41
CA GLY A 84 -4.71 -23.61 -4.53
C GLY A 84 -3.25 -23.44 -4.15
N PHE A 85 -2.97 -23.49 -2.84
CA PHE A 85 -1.62 -23.37 -2.29
C PHE A 85 -0.61 -24.39 -2.86
N ALA A 86 -1.10 -25.50 -3.42
CA ALA A 86 -0.27 -26.56 -4.01
C ALA A 86 0.46 -26.12 -5.29
N GLU A 87 -0.09 -25.22 -6.10
CA GLU A 87 0.55 -24.71 -7.33
C GLU A 87 1.73 -23.76 -7.04
N PHE A 88 1.80 -23.23 -5.80
CA PHE A 88 2.88 -22.36 -5.35
C PHE A 88 4.07 -23.12 -4.72
N VAL A 89 3.94 -24.43 -4.49
CA VAL A 89 5.01 -25.28 -3.95
C VAL A 89 5.92 -25.72 -5.09
N PRO A 90 7.21 -25.33 -5.10
CA PRO A 90 8.15 -25.85 -6.08
C PRO A 90 8.40 -27.32 -5.80
N SER A 91 7.91 -28.20 -6.67
CA SER A 91 8.32 -29.61 -6.76
C SER A 91 9.73 -29.74 -7.32
#